data_AF-A0A7K4C398-F1
#
_entry.id   AF-A0A7K4C398-F1
#
_cell.length_a   1.000
_cell.length_b   1.000
_cell.length_c   1.000
_cell.angle_alpha   90.00
_cell.angle_beta   90.00
_cell.angle_gamma   90.00
#
_symmetry.space_group_name_H-M   'P 1'
#
loop_
_entity.id
_entity.type
_entity.pdbx_description
1 polymer ?
#
loop_
_entity_poly.entity_id
_entity_poly.type
_entity_poly.pdbx_seq_one_letter_code
_entity_poly.pdbx_strand_id
1 'polypeptide(L)'
;MLHTREIIHKIWDAQGYGNLAVWEDGTTAVIAPGENPVRDGKPPLAVFKPIPLVAGFPMLDFATHDADLLQHIEKTIREAGGEIVRD
;
A
#
# COMPACT_ATOMS: atom_id res chain seq x y z
N MET A 1 -8.53 10.93 -2.53
CA MET A 1 -7.41 11.22 -1.63
C MET A 1 -7.04 9.93 -0.94
N LEU A 2 -5.75 9.58 -0.88
CA LEU A 2 -5.31 8.33 -0.25
C LEU A 2 -5.24 8.48 1.27
N HIS A 3 -5.49 7.38 1.98
CA HIS A 3 -5.47 7.30 3.43
C HIS A 3 -4.45 6.26 3.89
N THR A 4 -3.52 6.65 4.77
CA THR A 4 -2.40 5.79 5.17
C THR A 4 -2.90 4.50 5.82
N ARG A 5 -3.88 4.56 6.75
CA ARG A 5 -4.35 3.35 7.43
C ARG A 5 -5.16 2.46 6.52
N GLU A 6 -5.98 3.03 5.63
CA GLU A 6 -6.70 2.25 4.64
C GLU A 6 -5.75 1.45 3.74
N ILE A 7 -4.63 2.04 3.30
CA ILE A 7 -3.61 1.32 2.54
C ILE A 7 -3.00 0.19 3.38
N ILE A 8 -2.67 0.42 4.65
CA ILE A 8 -2.14 -0.64 5.54
C ILE A 8 -3.14 -1.79 5.69
N HIS A 9 -4.44 -1.50 5.85
CA HIS A 9 -5.51 -2.51 5.83
C HIS A 9 -5.48 -3.33 4.53
N LYS A 10 -5.38 -2.67 3.37
CA LYS A 10 -5.30 -3.38 2.08
C LYS A 10 -4.02 -4.20 1.92
N ILE A 11 -2.90 -3.73 2.44
CA ILE A 11 -1.63 -4.48 2.45
C ILE A 11 -1.79 -5.73 3.32
N TRP A 12 -2.41 -5.59 4.50
CA TRP A 12 -2.72 -6.70 5.39
C TRP A 12 -3.58 -7.77 4.70
N ASP A 13 -4.68 -7.35 4.06
CA ASP A 13 -5.58 -8.25 3.34
C ASP A 13 -4.89 -8.95 2.15
N ALA A 14 -3.91 -8.29 1.51
CA ALA A 14 -3.15 -8.84 0.39
C ALA A 14 -2.07 -9.85 0.81
N GLN A 15 -1.78 -9.99 2.11
CA GLN A 15 -0.74 -10.89 2.59
C GLN A 15 -1.02 -12.34 2.19
N GLY A 16 -0.06 -12.95 1.49
CA GLY A 16 -0.18 -14.32 0.98
C GLY A 16 -0.88 -14.43 -0.37
N TYR A 17 -1.42 -13.34 -0.92
CA TYR A 17 -2.14 -13.33 -2.20
C TYR A 17 -1.41 -12.59 -3.33
N GLY A 18 -0.47 -11.69 -3.01
CA GLY A 18 0.33 -10.98 -4.01
C GLY A 18 0.90 -9.67 -3.50
N ASN A 19 1.29 -8.80 -4.42
CA ASN A 19 1.65 -7.42 -4.11
C ASN A 19 0.42 -6.51 -4.23
N LEU A 20 0.36 -5.43 -3.46
CA LEU A 20 -0.71 -4.45 -3.56
C LEU A 20 -0.27 -3.29 -4.47
N ALA A 21 -0.87 -3.18 -5.64
CA ALA A 21 -0.77 -2.00 -6.50
C ALA A 21 -1.78 -0.94 -6.05
N VAL A 22 -1.33 0.32 -5.97
CA VAL A 22 -2.12 1.48 -5.54
C VAL A 22 -2.06 2.57 -6.60
N TRP A 23 -3.21 3.06 -7.06
CA TRP A 23 -3.34 4.14 -8.04
C TRP A 23 -3.70 5.47 -7.37
N GLU A 24 -3.48 6.55 -8.12
CA GLU A 24 -3.72 7.95 -7.71
C GLU A 24 -5.18 8.22 -7.28
N ASP A 25 -6.13 7.54 -7.90
CA ASP A 25 -7.56 7.68 -7.62
C ASP A 25 -8.02 6.96 -6.33
N GLY A 26 -7.11 6.27 -5.64
CA GLY A 26 -7.44 5.44 -4.48
C GLY A 26 -7.74 3.99 -4.81
N THR A 27 -7.77 3.62 -6.09
CA THR A 27 -7.99 2.22 -6.45
C THR A 27 -6.79 1.37 -6.05
N THR A 28 -7.07 0.16 -5.55
CA THR A 28 -6.05 -0.84 -5.23
C THR A 28 -6.35 -2.18 -5.90
N ALA A 29 -5.31 -2.94 -6.26
CA ALA A 29 -5.46 -4.30 -6.75
C ALA A 29 -4.33 -5.20 -6.23
N VAL A 30 -4.65 -6.47 -5.97
CA VAL A 30 -3.64 -7.50 -5.71
C VAL A 30 -3.13 -8.02 -7.05
N ILE A 31 -1.82 -8.01 -7.24
CA ILE A 31 -1.15 -8.40 -8.47
C ILE A 31 -0.09 -9.47 -8.22
N ALA A 32 0.23 -10.24 -9.26
CA ALA A 32 1.29 -11.23 -9.18
C ALA A 32 2.67 -10.54 -9.07
N PRO A 33 3.67 -11.18 -8.44
CA PRO A 33 5.03 -10.65 -8.43
C PRO A 33 5.59 -10.45 -9.85
N GLY A 34 6.09 -9.26 -10.14
CA GLY A 34 6.67 -8.91 -11.45
C GLY A 34 5.65 -8.43 -12.50
N GLU A 35 4.36 -8.42 -12.15
CA GLU A 35 3.32 -7.84 -13.00
C GLU A 35 3.41 -6.31 -12.99
N ASN A 36 3.18 -5.70 -14.16
CA ASN A 36 3.13 -4.25 -14.34
C ASN A 36 1.72 -3.85 -14.80
N PRO A 37 0.75 -3.77 -13.88
CA PRO A 37 -0.62 -3.48 -14.24
C PRO A 37 -0.73 -2.03 -14.76
N VAL A 38 -1.61 -1.81 -15.73
CA VAL A 38 -1.96 -0.49 -16.24
C VAL A 38 -3.47 -0.33 -16.13
N ARG A 39 -3.91 0.79 -15.57
CA ARG A 39 -5.33 1.14 -15.42
C ARG A 39 -5.57 2.49 -16.05
N ASP A 40 -6.50 2.57 -17.00
CA ASP A 40 -6.82 3.79 -17.74
C ASP A 40 -5.57 4.46 -18.36
N GLY A 41 -4.63 3.65 -18.85
CA GLY A 41 -3.35 4.10 -19.41
C GLY A 41 -2.33 4.58 -18.38
N LYS A 42 -2.65 4.56 -17.08
CA LYS A 42 -1.76 4.96 -15.98
C LYS A 42 -1.20 3.74 -15.22
N PRO A 43 0.12 3.70 -14.96
CA PRO A 43 0.68 2.73 -14.02
C PRO A 43 0.24 3.04 -12.57
N PRO A 44 0.36 2.08 -11.65
CA PRO A 44 0.18 2.36 -10.22
C PRO A 44 1.22 3.37 -9.73
N LEU A 45 0.86 4.17 -8.72
CA LEU A 45 1.78 5.05 -8.01
C LEU A 45 2.82 4.23 -7.23
N ALA A 46 2.35 3.17 -6.58
CA ALA A 46 3.18 2.31 -5.76
C ALA A 46 2.73 0.86 -5.83
N VAL A 47 3.68 -0.05 -5.66
CA VAL A 47 3.44 -1.48 -5.48
C VAL A 47 4.08 -1.91 -4.17
N PHE A 48 3.25 -2.23 -3.17
CA PHE A 48 3.69 -2.66 -1.86
C PHE A 48 3.79 -4.16 -1.77
N LYS A 49 4.82 -4.65 -1.10
CA LYS A 49 5.01 -6.09 -0.81
C LYS A 49 4.48 -6.35 0.60
N PRO A 50 3.37 -7.09 0.79
CA PRO A 50 2.79 -7.29 2.11
C PRO A 50 3.70 -7.99 3.11
N ILE A 51 4.32 -9.11 2.74
CA ILE A 51 5.07 -9.95 3.69
C ILE A 51 6.17 -9.15 4.42
N PRO A 52 7.04 -8.38 3.73
CA PRO A 52 8.04 -7.56 4.40
C PRO A 52 7.46 -6.42 5.26
N LEU A 53 6.25 -5.96 4.97
CA LEU A 53 5.68 -4.77 5.59
C LEU A 53 4.80 -5.07 6.81
N VAL A 54 4.01 -6.14 6.76
CA VAL A 54 2.97 -6.38 7.78
C VAL A 54 3.06 -7.74 8.48
N ALA A 55 3.79 -8.71 7.94
CA ALA A 55 3.85 -10.07 8.52
C ALA A 55 4.55 -10.15 9.88
N GLY A 56 5.34 -9.13 10.23
CA GLY A 56 6.01 -9.04 11.53
C GLY A 56 5.09 -8.58 12.68
N PHE A 57 3.92 -8.04 12.37
CA PHE A 57 2.99 -7.55 13.40
C PHE A 57 2.05 -8.66 13.86
N PRO A 58 1.76 -8.76 15.17
CA PRO A 58 0.88 -9.80 15.70
C PRO A 58 -0.60 -9.57 15.37
N MET A 59 -1.02 -8.31 15.18
CA MET A 59 -2.37 -7.93 14.79
C MET A 59 -2.34 -6.64 13.95
N LEU A 60 -3.40 -6.44 13.18
CA LEU A 60 -3.58 -5.26 12.32
C LEU A 60 -3.47 -3.94 13.10
N ASP A 61 -4.00 -3.88 14.32
CA ASP A 61 -3.93 -2.68 15.16
C ASP A 61 -2.49 -2.25 15.47
N PHE A 62 -1.54 -3.18 15.56
CA PHE A 62 -0.13 -2.81 15.73
C PHE A 62 0.44 -2.21 14.45
N ALA A 63 0.10 -2.78 13.28
CA ALA A 63 0.54 -2.25 12.00
C ALA A 63 -0.05 -0.85 11.71
N THR A 64 -1.32 -0.61 12.03
CA THR A 64 -1.99 0.69 11.76
C THR A 64 -1.53 1.83 12.69
N HIS A 65 -0.82 1.51 13.77
CA HIS A 65 -0.25 2.48 14.72
C HIS A 65 1.29 2.53 14.69
N ASP A 66 1.94 1.68 13.89
CA ASP A 66 3.39 1.68 13.76
C ASP A 66 3.88 2.92 13.00
N ALA A 67 4.68 3.75 13.68
CA ALA A 67 5.10 5.05 13.14
C ALA A 67 5.98 4.92 11.89
N ASP A 68 6.83 3.88 11.86
CA ASP A 68 7.76 3.63 10.76
C ASP A 68 7.02 3.13 9.53
N LEU A 69 6.08 2.21 9.68
CA LEU A 69 5.22 1.73 8.60
C LEU A 69 4.35 2.87 8.05
N LEU A 70 3.70 3.65 8.91
CA LEU A 70 2.92 4.82 8.48
C LEU A 70 3.77 5.79 7.67
N GLN A 71 4.97 6.13 8.17
CA GLN A 71 5.89 7.03 7.46
C GLN A 71 6.38 6.42 6.14
N HIS A 72 6.66 5.12 6.11
CA HIS A 72 7.10 4.42 4.90
C HIS A 72 6.05 4.51 3.79
N ILE A 73 4.79 4.15 4.07
CA ILE A 73 3.70 4.21 3.10
C ILE A 73 3.49 5.64 2.58
N GLU A 74 3.46 6.61 3.48
CA GLU A 74 3.29 8.02 3.09
C GLU A 74 4.43 8.53 2.21
N LYS A 75 5.66 8.22 2.59
CA LYS A 75 6.85 8.63 1.84
C LYS A 75 6.82 8.02 0.44
N THR A 76 6.56 6.72 0.33
CA THR A 76 6.48 6.04 -0.97
C THR A 76 5.44 6.66 -1.88
N ILE A 77 4.24 6.98 -1.37
CA ILE A 77 3.19 7.62 -2.18
C ILE A 77 3.57 9.06 -2.58
N ARG A 78 4.09 9.86 -1.65
CA ARG A 78 4.48 11.26 -1.93
C ARG A 78 5.65 11.35 -2.91
N GLU A 79 6.65 10.47 -2.80
CA GLU A 79 7.77 10.39 -3.74
C GLU A 79 7.34 9.96 -5.14
N ALA A 80 6.24 9.19 -5.25
CA ALA A 80 5.61 8.86 -6.53
C ALA A 80 4.70 9.99 -7.10
N GLY A 81 4.61 11.13 -6.41
CA GLY A 81 3.77 12.27 -6.82
C GLY A 81 2.32 12.20 -6.38
N GLY A 82 1.95 11.25 -5.51
CA GLY A 82 0.59 11.11 -4.98
C GLY A 82 0.32 11.94 -3.73
N GLU A 83 -0.95 12.23 -3.48
CA GLU A 83 -1.42 12.89 -2.27
C GLU A 83 -2.01 11.88 -1.27
N ILE A 84 -1.56 11.95 -0.02
CA ILE A 84 -1.95 11.02 1.05
C ILE A 84 -2.02 11.73 2.42
N VAL A 85 -3.05 11.40 3.17
CA VAL A 85 -3.27 11.88 4.54
C VAL A 85 -3.13 10.77 5.56
N ARG A 86 -2.65 11.15 6.75
CA ARG A 86 -2.61 10.26 7.91
C ARG A 86 -3.95 10.32 8.64
N ASP A 87 -4.56 9.15 8.69
CA ASP A 87 -5.63 8.69 9.57
C ASP A 87 -5.62 9.28 10.98
#